data_AF-A0A2V3HPR4-F1
#
_entry.id   AF-A0A2V3HPR4-F1
#
_cell.length_a   1.000
_cell.length_b   1.000
_cell.length_c   1.000
_cell.angle_alpha   90.00
_cell.angle_beta   90.00
_cell.angle_gamma   90.00
#
_symmetry.space_group_name_H-M   'P 1'
#
loop_
_entity.id
_entity.type
_entity.pdbx_description
1 polymer ?
#
loop_
_entity_poly.entity_id
_entity_poly.type
_entity_poly.pdbx_seq_one_letter_code
_entity_poly.pdbx_strand_id
1 'polypeptide(L)'
;MTNYGFVIDNRKCIGCHACTVACKSEHDVPIGVNRTYVKYIETGTYPNSGREFSVQRCNHCEDAPCVSICPTTALFTRDDGIVDFDSDRCIGCKSCMQACPYDALYIDPNTSTAAKCNYCAHRVENSYEPACVIVCPTEAIISGDLDDPESNIAMIISEHTVTVRKPDSGAKPNVFYIETSPEMLDPLAAPPQSTGVWTDQEGGVGHFASQAQALLHAHGYGDRMKDVDEENARRVYDTPDKGVLWGWEVSTYIWTKAIAAGTYLAAMLYWLAFGGDISGILLPVLGISLGFLALTGFLLVYDLDRPERFLYVLLRPNWESWLVKGAYILGAYSAVLIASLTVVWFDLGENWLAWLAYAGIPLALLTGVYTAWLLNQAVAREAWRSKWLAPQFAAETLLAGVCVLVLLSEEMLVWVIVAAVALAVLAAHQRRTIREPQLVPLS
;
A
#
# COMPACT_ATOMS: atom_id res chain seq x y z
N MET A 1 -1.85 -27.97 15.32
CA MET A 1 -1.83 -27.68 13.87
C MET A 1 -0.45 -27.20 13.55
N THR A 2 0.07 -27.52 12.39
CA THR A 2 1.43 -27.12 12.00
C THR A 2 1.52 -25.63 11.78
N ASN A 3 2.59 -24.98 12.19
CA ASN A 3 2.83 -23.56 11.98
C ASN A 3 4.08 -23.38 11.11
N TYR A 4 3.90 -23.16 9.82
CA TYR A 4 5.02 -23.14 8.88
C TYR A 4 5.85 -21.86 8.95
N GLY A 5 7.18 -22.03 9.03
CA GLY A 5 8.14 -20.92 9.00
C GLY A 5 9.42 -21.23 8.22
N PHE A 6 10.27 -20.24 8.01
CA PHE A 6 11.61 -20.47 7.44
C PHE A 6 12.72 -20.04 8.38
N VAL A 7 13.84 -20.76 8.34
CA VAL A 7 15.14 -20.27 8.80
C VAL A 7 16.05 -20.11 7.61
N ILE A 8 16.71 -18.95 7.52
CA ILE A 8 17.73 -18.62 6.54
C ILE A 8 19.09 -18.59 7.28
N ASP A 9 19.93 -19.58 7.01
CA ASP A 9 21.29 -19.64 7.55
C ASP A 9 22.25 -18.89 6.63
N ASN A 10 22.48 -17.60 6.91
CA ASN A 10 23.33 -16.76 6.06
C ASN A 10 24.80 -17.20 6.07
N ARG A 11 25.25 -17.95 7.09
CA ARG A 11 26.61 -18.53 7.14
C ARG A 11 26.85 -19.52 6.01
N LYS A 12 25.78 -20.16 5.53
CA LYS A 12 25.81 -21.16 4.45
C LYS A 12 25.40 -20.59 3.09
N CYS A 13 24.82 -19.38 3.05
CA CYS A 13 24.33 -18.82 1.79
C CYS A 13 25.50 -18.38 0.90
N ILE A 14 25.63 -18.99 -0.28
CA ILE A 14 26.67 -18.66 -1.26
C ILE A 14 26.20 -17.74 -2.39
N GLY A 15 24.97 -17.21 -2.29
CA GLY A 15 24.42 -16.29 -3.29
C GLY A 15 24.22 -16.85 -4.70
N CYS A 16 23.99 -18.16 -4.84
CA CYS A 16 23.90 -18.82 -6.16
C CYS A 16 22.59 -18.57 -6.94
N HIS A 17 21.58 -17.95 -6.33
CA HIS A 17 20.23 -17.72 -6.89
C HIS A 17 19.47 -18.99 -7.33
N ALA A 18 19.90 -20.20 -6.96
CA ALA A 18 19.18 -21.44 -7.26
C ALA A 18 17.73 -21.41 -6.75
N CYS A 19 17.51 -20.87 -5.54
CA CYS A 19 16.18 -20.68 -4.95
C CYS A 19 15.28 -19.74 -5.77
N THR A 20 15.84 -18.67 -6.34
CA THR A 20 15.12 -17.73 -7.21
C THR A 20 14.66 -18.44 -8.48
N VAL A 21 15.57 -19.14 -9.15
CA VAL A 21 15.29 -19.83 -10.42
C VAL A 21 14.28 -20.97 -10.22
N ALA A 22 14.44 -21.78 -9.18
CA ALA A 22 13.50 -22.86 -8.87
C ALA A 22 12.11 -22.32 -8.57
N CYS A 23 12.00 -21.24 -7.80
CA CYS A 23 10.71 -20.61 -7.53
C CYS A 23 10.05 -20.06 -8.79
N LYS A 24 10.83 -19.47 -9.70
CA LYS A 24 10.31 -19.03 -11.00
C LYS A 24 9.79 -20.20 -11.83
N SER A 25 10.55 -21.28 -11.92
CA SER A 25 10.18 -22.46 -12.71
C SER A 25 9.00 -23.23 -12.13
N GLU A 26 8.89 -23.32 -10.81
CA GLU A 26 7.81 -24.07 -10.13
C GLU A 26 6.45 -23.37 -10.27
N HIS A 27 6.45 -22.04 -10.33
CA HIS A 27 5.24 -21.22 -10.28
C HIS A 27 4.99 -20.38 -11.54
N ASP A 28 5.77 -20.60 -12.60
CA ASP A 28 5.74 -19.81 -13.83
C ASP A 28 5.79 -18.29 -13.57
N VAL A 29 6.64 -17.86 -12.63
CA VAL A 29 6.72 -16.46 -12.21
C VAL A 29 7.22 -15.59 -13.35
N PRO A 30 6.51 -14.51 -13.74
CA PRO A 30 6.89 -13.67 -14.86
C PRO A 30 8.29 -13.05 -14.73
N ILE A 31 8.86 -12.63 -15.86
CA ILE A 31 10.15 -11.93 -15.87
C ILE A 31 10.04 -10.66 -15.00
N GLY A 32 11.16 -10.30 -14.35
CA GLY A 32 11.41 -9.11 -13.52
C GLY A 32 10.49 -8.86 -12.32
N VAL A 33 9.66 -9.83 -11.96
CA VAL A 33 9.13 -9.98 -10.60
C VAL A 33 9.65 -11.27 -9.96
N ASN A 34 9.75 -11.31 -8.64
CA ASN A 34 10.30 -12.44 -7.88
C ASN A 34 9.44 -12.71 -6.64
N ARG A 35 9.17 -14.00 -6.34
CA ARG A 35 8.57 -14.40 -5.06
C ARG A 35 9.61 -14.60 -3.95
N THR A 36 10.84 -14.94 -4.34
CA THR A 36 12.02 -15.00 -3.47
C THR A 36 13.26 -14.60 -4.28
N TYR A 37 14.19 -13.91 -3.64
CA TYR A 37 15.42 -13.42 -4.26
C TYR A 37 16.57 -13.42 -3.24
N VAL A 38 17.80 -13.31 -3.72
CA VAL A 38 18.98 -13.20 -2.84
C VAL A 38 19.44 -11.76 -2.85
N LYS A 39 19.39 -11.07 -1.71
CA LYS A 39 20.00 -9.75 -1.53
C LYS A 39 21.51 -9.94 -1.32
N TYR A 40 22.30 -9.09 -1.95
CA TYR A 40 23.75 -9.12 -1.90
C TYR A 40 24.27 -7.73 -1.54
N ILE A 41 25.08 -7.66 -0.47
CA ILE A 41 25.83 -6.47 -0.10
C ILE A 41 27.34 -6.76 -0.06
N GLU A 42 28.15 -5.76 -0.36
CA GLU A 42 29.57 -5.73 -0.07
C GLU A 42 29.83 -4.83 1.13
N THR A 43 30.77 -5.22 1.98
CA THR A 43 31.13 -4.47 3.20
C THR A 43 32.64 -4.30 3.28
N GLY A 44 33.08 -3.24 3.96
CA GLY A 44 34.50 -2.96 4.20
C GLY A 44 35.29 -2.54 2.95
N THR A 45 36.58 -2.29 3.16
CA THR A 45 37.52 -1.80 2.14
C THR A 45 38.68 -2.76 1.98
N TYR A 46 39.24 -2.85 0.77
CA TYR A 46 40.40 -3.70 0.50
C TYR A 46 41.56 -3.36 1.46
N PRO A 47 42.25 -4.34 2.07
CA PRO A 47 42.13 -5.80 1.87
C PRO A 47 41.07 -6.50 2.73
N ASN A 48 40.37 -5.77 3.61
CA ASN A 48 39.37 -6.29 4.54
C ASN A 48 37.94 -6.09 3.98
N SER A 49 37.70 -6.54 2.75
CA SER A 49 36.37 -6.51 2.14
C SER A 49 35.63 -7.82 2.35
N GLY A 50 34.32 -7.72 2.55
CA GLY A 50 33.40 -8.82 2.77
C GLY A 50 32.25 -8.81 1.79
N ARG A 51 31.58 -9.96 1.67
CA ARG A 51 30.33 -10.12 0.94
C ARG A 51 29.35 -10.84 1.84
N GLU A 52 28.12 -10.37 1.85
CA GLU A 52 27.03 -11.06 2.54
C GLU A 52 25.90 -11.32 1.56
N PHE A 53 25.31 -12.50 1.68
CA PHE A 53 24.17 -12.95 0.89
C PHE A 53 23.05 -13.34 1.83
N SER A 54 21.84 -12.87 1.56
CA SER A 54 20.68 -13.31 2.33
C SER A 54 19.45 -13.49 1.45
N VAL A 55 18.70 -14.54 1.71
CA VAL A 55 17.50 -14.84 0.93
C VAL A 55 16.31 -14.06 1.48
N GLN A 56 15.68 -13.27 0.62
CA GLN A 56 14.51 -12.46 0.94
C GLN A 56 13.26 -13.04 0.29
N ARG A 57 12.11 -12.94 0.98
CA ARG A 57 10.80 -13.46 0.57
C ARG A 57 9.67 -12.88 1.44
N CYS A 58 8.43 -13.31 1.19
CA CYS A 58 7.33 -13.07 2.13
C CYS A 58 7.62 -13.74 3.48
N ASN A 59 7.40 -13.01 4.56
CA ASN A 59 7.67 -13.50 5.91
C ASN A 59 6.57 -14.36 6.52
N HIS A 60 5.45 -14.58 5.81
CA HIS A 60 4.29 -15.33 6.30
C HIS A 60 3.90 -14.96 7.74
N CYS A 61 3.82 -13.65 7.97
CA CYS A 61 3.48 -12.99 9.23
C CYS A 61 2.31 -13.63 9.98
N GLU A 62 2.45 -13.81 11.30
CA GLU A 62 1.33 -14.19 12.18
C GLU A 62 0.25 -13.09 12.19
N ASP A 63 0.67 -11.83 12.38
CA ASP A 63 -0.20 -10.66 12.24
C ASP A 63 0.09 -9.98 10.90
N ALA A 64 -0.53 -10.46 9.82
CA ALA A 64 -0.23 -10.05 8.46
C ALA A 64 -0.98 -8.76 8.04
N PRO A 65 -0.30 -7.58 7.94
CA PRO A 65 -0.99 -6.33 7.60
C PRO A 65 -1.56 -6.33 6.17
N CYS A 66 -0.97 -7.15 5.30
CA CYS A 66 -1.44 -7.34 3.92
C CYS A 66 -2.79 -8.05 3.84
N VAL A 67 -3.13 -8.90 4.83
CA VAL A 67 -4.43 -9.58 4.94
C VAL A 67 -5.48 -8.60 5.45
N SER A 68 -5.21 -7.89 6.54
CA SER A 68 -6.16 -6.96 7.16
C SER A 68 -6.52 -5.77 6.26
N ILE A 69 -5.58 -5.25 5.47
CA ILE A 69 -5.86 -4.16 4.51
C ILE A 69 -6.59 -4.64 3.26
N CYS A 70 -6.50 -5.93 2.90
CA CYS A 70 -7.06 -6.46 1.65
C CYS A 70 -8.60 -6.36 1.67
N PRO A 71 -9.24 -5.68 0.70
CA PRO A 71 -10.68 -5.46 0.76
C PRO A 71 -11.55 -6.67 0.38
N THR A 72 -11.01 -7.63 -0.36
CA THR A 72 -11.80 -8.71 -0.97
C THR A 72 -11.44 -10.11 -0.46
N THR A 73 -10.74 -10.22 0.68
CA THR A 73 -10.20 -11.50 1.19
C THR A 73 -9.36 -12.26 0.15
N ALA A 74 -8.76 -11.53 -0.80
CA ALA A 74 -7.84 -12.09 -1.78
C ALA A 74 -6.49 -12.48 -1.16
N LEU A 75 -6.19 -11.97 0.03
CA LEU A 75 -5.11 -12.43 0.90
C LEU A 75 -5.77 -12.98 2.16
N PHE A 76 -5.28 -14.12 2.64
CA PHE A 76 -5.81 -14.78 3.83
C PHE A 76 -4.70 -15.57 4.53
N THR A 77 -4.86 -15.78 5.83
CA THR A 77 -4.00 -16.67 6.63
C THR A 77 -4.67 -18.03 6.71
N ARG A 78 -3.92 -19.08 6.36
CA ARG A 78 -4.35 -20.48 6.51
C ARG A 78 -4.18 -20.94 7.96
N ASP A 79 -4.85 -22.03 8.32
CA ASP A 79 -4.73 -22.65 9.64
C ASP A 79 -3.32 -23.15 9.95
N ASP A 80 -2.49 -23.33 8.92
CA ASP A 80 -1.10 -23.79 9.00
C ASP A 80 -0.05 -22.66 9.09
N GLY A 81 -0.49 -21.43 9.34
CA GLY A 81 0.37 -20.24 9.44
C GLY A 81 0.78 -19.62 8.09
N ILE A 82 0.48 -20.29 6.96
CA ILE A 82 0.80 -19.77 5.64
C ILE A 82 -0.15 -18.63 5.29
N VAL A 83 0.38 -17.40 5.19
CA VAL A 83 -0.31 -16.32 4.47
C VAL A 83 -0.33 -16.66 2.98
N ASP A 84 -1.49 -16.81 2.36
CA ASP A 84 -1.67 -17.17 0.95
C ASP A 84 -2.55 -16.15 0.20
N PHE A 85 -2.74 -16.34 -1.11
CA PHE A 85 -3.54 -15.45 -1.94
C PHE A 85 -4.42 -16.18 -2.97
N ASP A 86 -5.57 -15.59 -3.26
CA ASP A 86 -6.54 -15.98 -4.29
C ASP A 86 -6.59 -14.88 -5.37
N SER A 87 -6.02 -15.17 -6.53
CA SER A 87 -5.96 -14.24 -7.67
C SER A 87 -7.34 -13.96 -8.27
N ASP A 88 -8.32 -14.85 -8.13
CA ASP A 88 -9.66 -14.65 -8.68
C ASP A 88 -10.48 -13.64 -7.88
N ARG A 89 -10.15 -13.44 -6.60
CA ARG A 89 -10.75 -12.41 -5.74
C ARG A 89 -10.05 -11.05 -5.82
N CYS A 90 -8.81 -11.03 -6.29
CA CYS A 90 -8.01 -9.81 -6.31
C CYS A 90 -8.58 -8.77 -7.28
N ILE A 91 -8.68 -7.52 -6.82
CA ILE A 91 -9.14 -6.36 -7.60
C ILE A 91 -8.01 -5.43 -8.06
N GLY A 92 -6.74 -5.75 -7.76
CA GLY A 92 -5.60 -4.93 -8.20
C GLY A 92 -5.48 -3.55 -7.54
N CYS A 93 -6.00 -3.36 -6.31
CA CYS A 93 -6.00 -2.06 -5.61
C CYS A 93 -4.64 -1.63 -5.01
N LYS A 94 -3.62 -2.52 -5.04
CA LYS A 94 -2.26 -2.28 -4.51
C LYS A 94 -2.17 -1.96 -3.00
N SER A 95 -3.27 -1.97 -2.24
CA SER A 95 -3.25 -1.67 -0.79
C SER A 95 -2.35 -2.61 0.01
N CYS A 96 -2.33 -3.90 -0.33
CA CYS A 96 -1.48 -4.89 0.32
C CYS A 96 0.04 -4.61 0.18
N MET A 97 0.44 -3.98 -0.94
CA MET A 97 1.82 -3.57 -1.18
C MET A 97 2.19 -2.34 -0.34
N GLN A 98 1.22 -1.48 -0.01
CA GLN A 98 1.42 -0.38 0.94
C GLN A 98 1.51 -0.85 2.39
N ALA A 99 0.89 -1.98 2.72
CA ALA A 99 0.89 -2.53 4.08
C ALA A 99 2.09 -3.44 4.36
N CYS A 100 2.64 -4.12 3.35
CA CYS A 100 3.73 -5.05 3.56
C CYS A 100 5.04 -4.33 3.92
N PRO A 101 5.59 -4.53 5.13
CA PRO A 101 6.81 -3.83 5.55
C PRO A 101 8.06 -4.33 4.81
N TYR A 102 8.00 -5.52 4.19
CA TYR A 102 9.12 -6.25 3.56
C TYR A 102 9.19 -6.13 2.04
N ASP A 103 8.28 -5.35 1.46
CA ASP A 103 8.11 -5.22 0.02
C ASP A 103 7.95 -6.57 -0.72
N ALA A 104 7.26 -7.55 -0.11
CA ALA A 104 7.20 -8.92 -0.61
C ALA A 104 6.12 -9.20 -1.67
N LEU A 105 5.20 -8.25 -1.92
CA LEU A 105 4.08 -8.41 -2.86
C LEU A 105 4.31 -7.57 -4.13
N TYR A 106 3.94 -8.10 -5.29
CA TYR A 106 3.95 -7.36 -6.56
C TYR A 106 2.62 -7.54 -7.29
N ILE A 107 2.34 -6.69 -8.27
CA ILE A 107 1.29 -6.95 -9.26
C ILE A 107 1.89 -7.82 -10.35
N ASP A 108 1.34 -9.01 -10.52
CA ASP A 108 1.72 -9.92 -11.59
C ASP A 108 1.38 -9.29 -12.95
N PRO A 109 2.36 -9.11 -13.86
CA PRO A 109 2.15 -8.41 -15.11
C PRO A 109 1.26 -9.16 -16.11
N ASN A 110 1.08 -10.46 -15.95
CA ASN A 110 0.23 -11.28 -16.82
C ASN A 110 -1.22 -11.27 -16.35
N THR A 111 -1.44 -11.17 -15.04
CA THR A 111 -2.78 -11.30 -14.45
C THR A 111 -3.31 -10.02 -13.83
N SER A 112 -2.52 -8.95 -13.68
CA SER A 112 -2.95 -7.72 -13.01
C SER A 112 -3.49 -7.97 -11.58
N THR A 113 -2.96 -8.98 -10.88
CA THR A 113 -3.35 -9.34 -9.52
C THR A 113 -2.15 -9.36 -8.59
N ALA A 114 -2.38 -9.14 -7.31
CA ALA A 114 -1.32 -9.21 -6.32
C ALA A 114 -0.81 -10.66 -6.17
N ALA A 115 0.50 -10.85 -6.22
CA ALA A 115 1.17 -12.13 -6.04
C ALA A 115 2.39 -11.99 -5.12
N LYS A 116 2.79 -13.10 -4.51
CA LYS A 116 3.90 -13.21 -3.57
C LYS A 116 4.32 -14.67 -3.37
N CYS A 117 5.33 -14.92 -2.53
CA CYS A 117 5.59 -16.28 -2.02
C CYS A 117 4.33 -16.83 -1.33
N ASN A 118 3.93 -18.05 -1.70
CA ASN A 118 2.83 -18.80 -1.10
C ASN A 118 3.34 -20.02 -0.31
N TYR A 119 4.59 -20.01 0.14
CA TYR A 119 5.24 -21.12 0.82
C TYR A 119 5.26 -22.44 0.01
N CYS A 120 5.02 -22.38 -1.30
CA CYS A 120 4.70 -23.57 -2.11
C CYS A 120 3.57 -24.41 -1.48
N ALA A 121 2.46 -23.77 -1.08
CA ALA A 121 1.27 -24.42 -0.48
C ALA A 121 0.89 -25.74 -1.19
N HIS A 122 0.91 -25.73 -2.53
CA HIS A 122 0.61 -26.89 -3.37
C HIS A 122 1.56 -28.08 -3.19
N ARG A 123 2.79 -27.85 -2.71
CA ARG A 123 3.79 -28.89 -2.40
C ARG A 123 3.62 -29.41 -0.98
N VAL A 124 3.51 -28.52 0.00
CA VAL A 124 3.41 -28.90 1.42
C VAL A 124 2.12 -29.67 1.71
N GLU A 125 1.03 -29.37 1.01
CA GLU A 125 -0.22 -30.16 1.04
C GLU A 125 -0.03 -31.61 0.57
N ASN A 126 1.00 -31.87 -0.24
CA ASN A 126 1.37 -33.18 -0.73
C ASN A 126 2.62 -33.74 -0.02
N SER A 127 2.95 -33.20 1.17
CA SER A 127 4.09 -33.61 1.99
C SER A 127 5.45 -33.45 1.30
N TYR A 128 5.56 -32.52 0.35
CA TYR A 128 6.83 -32.12 -0.25
C TYR A 128 7.32 -30.81 0.34
N GLU A 129 8.63 -30.68 0.50
CA GLU A 129 9.24 -29.41 0.87
C GLU A 129 9.10 -28.35 -0.26
N PRO A 130 9.12 -27.05 0.09
CA PRO A 130 9.14 -25.97 -0.89
C PRO A 130 10.29 -26.10 -1.90
N ALA A 131 10.06 -25.70 -3.16
CA ALA A 131 11.03 -25.85 -4.23
C ALA A 131 12.38 -25.14 -3.94
N CYS A 132 12.32 -24.00 -3.25
CA CYS A 132 13.52 -23.26 -2.86
C CYS A 132 14.36 -23.95 -1.77
N VAL A 133 13.75 -24.82 -0.95
CA VAL A 133 14.44 -25.62 0.08
C VAL A 133 15.17 -26.76 -0.61
N ILE A 134 14.47 -27.54 -1.43
CA ILE A 134 15.01 -28.72 -2.13
C ILE A 134 16.20 -28.37 -3.04
N VAL A 135 16.16 -27.22 -3.71
CA VAL A 135 17.22 -26.83 -4.66
C VAL A 135 18.46 -26.24 -3.98
N CYS A 136 18.42 -25.95 -2.68
CA CYS A 136 19.48 -25.21 -2.00
C CYS A 136 20.73 -26.11 -1.82
N PRO A 137 21.84 -25.86 -2.55
CA PRO A 137 22.99 -26.78 -2.53
C PRO A 137 23.75 -26.78 -1.21
N THR A 138 23.58 -25.74 -0.39
CA THR A 138 24.26 -25.57 0.90
C THR A 138 23.31 -25.71 2.08
N GLU A 139 22.05 -26.10 1.84
CA GLU A 139 21.03 -26.27 2.89
C GLU A 139 20.89 -25.01 3.78
N ALA A 140 21.04 -23.83 3.16
CA ALA A 140 20.92 -22.53 3.83
C ALA A 140 19.44 -22.12 4.06
N ILE A 141 18.50 -22.77 3.41
CA ILE A 141 17.06 -22.49 3.51
C ILE A 141 16.40 -23.69 4.17
N ILE A 142 15.91 -23.52 5.40
CA ILE A 142 15.23 -24.56 6.16
C ILE A 142 13.76 -24.20 6.33
N SER A 143 12.89 -25.18 6.13
CA SER A 143 11.44 -25.09 6.28
C SER A 143 10.98 -26.08 7.34
N GLY A 144 9.90 -25.79 8.05
CA GLY A 144 9.34 -26.72 9.02
C GLY A 144 8.25 -26.11 9.88
N ASP A 145 7.81 -26.91 10.85
CA ASP A 145 6.81 -26.55 11.85
C ASP A 145 7.45 -25.83 13.04
N LEU A 146 7.18 -24.54 13.20
CA LEU A 146 7.71 -23.71 14.29
C LEU A 146 7.21 -24.17 15.67
N ASP A 147 6.04 -24.82 15.73
CA ASP A 147 5.40 -25.20 16.97
C ASP A 147 5.77 -26.62 17.42
N ASP A 148 6.39 -27.42 16.55
CA ASP A 148 6.91 -28.76 16.85
C ASP A 148 8.38 -28.67 17.35
N PRO A 149 8.66 -28.94 18.63
CA PRO A 149 10.02 -28.88 19.18
C PRO A 149 10.98 -29.92 18.59
N GLU A 150 10.47 -31.01 18.01
CA GLU A 150 11.29 -32.03 17.36
C GLU A 150 11.62 -31.67 15.90
N SER A 151 11.01 -30.60 15.37
CA SER A 151 11.30 -30.14 14.01
C SER A 151 12.70 -29.53 13.91
N ASN A 152 13.33 -29.72 12.75
CA ASN A 152 14.65 -29.16 12.47
C ASN A 152 14.68 -27.63 12.63
N ILE A 153 13.60 -26.94 12.22
CA ILE A 153 13.52 -25.48 12.32
C ILE A 153 13.45 -25.00 13.77
N ALA A 154 12.65 -25.64 14.62
CA ALA A 154 12.50 -25.26 16.03
C ALA A 154 13.79 -25.52 16.81
N MET A 155 14.46 -26.66 16.56
CA MET A 155 15.77 -26.96 17.15
C MET A 155 16.80 -25.88 16.78
N ILE A 156 16.90 -25.53 15.49
CA ILE A 156 17.86 -24.51 15.04
C ILE A 156 17.60 -23.14 15.70
N ILE A 157 16.33 -22.72 15.78
CA ILE A 157 15.94 -21.46 16.44
C ILE A 157 16.31 -21.48 17.93
N SER A 158 16.20 -22.65 18.59
CA SER A 158 16.55 -22.79 20.01
C SER A 158 18.06 -22.78 20.28
N GLU A 159 18.86 -23.28 19.33
CA GLU A 159 20.31 -23.43 19.48
C GLU A 159 21.10 -22.18 19.07
N HIS A 160 20.53 -21.33 18.20
CA HIS A 160 21.21 -20.19 17.61
C HIS A 160 20.51 -18.87 17.92
N THR A 161 21.28 -17.79 18.01
CA THR A 161 20.71 -16.44 18.00
C THR A 161 20.15 -16.12 16.62
N VAL A 162 18.83 -15.91 16.54
CA VAL A 162 18.13 -15.54 15.31
C VAL A 162 17.62 -14.11 15.35
N THR A 163 17.46 -13.52 14.17
CA THR A 163 16.88 -12.18 13.98
C THR A 163 15.74 -12.23 12.97
N VAL A 164 14.90 -11.19 12.96
CA VAL A 164 13.80 -11.03 12.01
C VAL A 164 13.84 -9.64 11.38
N ARG A 165 13.23 -9.48 10.20
CA ARG A 165 13.13 -8.17 9.54
C ARG A 165 12.04 -7.31 10.17
N LYS A 166 12.32 -6.01 10.37
CA LYS A 166 11.41 -5.01 10.96
C LYS A 166 10.57 -5.55 12.14
N PRO A 167 11.20 -5.91 13.27
CA PRO A 167 10.47 -6.36 14.46
C PRO A 167 9.46 -5.30 14.95
N ASP A 168 9.79 -4.00 14.79
CA ASP A 168 8.94 -2.88 15.25
C ASP A 168 7.70 -2.62 14.37
N SER A 169 7.55 -3.34 13.25
CA SER A 169 6.38 -3.20 12.37
C SER A 169 5.09 -3.74 13.00
N GLY A 170 5.20 -4.61 14.01
CA GLY A 170 4.08 -5.34 14.60
C GLY A 170 3.65 -6.57 13.80
N ALA A 171 4.23 -6.81 12.61
CA ALA A 171 3.79 -7.86 11.68
C ALA A 171 4.27 -9.28 12.05
N LYS A 172 4.92 -9.50 13.21
CA LYS A 172 5.40 -10.80 13.72
C LYS A 172 5.84 -11.83 12.64
N PRO A 173 7.05 -11.70 12.07
CA PRO A 173 7.56 -12.57 11.01
C PRO A 173 7.74 -14.04 11.42
N ASN A 174 7.46 -14.96 10.49
CA ASN A 174 7.78 -16.39 10.58
C ASN A 174 9.00 -16.76 9.71
N VAL A 175 9.88 -15.79 9.46
CA VAL A 175 11.15 -16.00 8.75
C VAL A 175 12.28 -15.45 9.61
N PHE A 176 13.17 -16.36 10.00
CA PHE A 176 14.26 -16.13 10.93
C PHE A 176 15.61 -16.20 10.22
N TYR A 177 16.55 -15.36 10.62
CA TYR A 177 17.88 -15.25 10.01
C TYR A 177 18.96 -15.55 11.05
N ILE A 178 19.88 -16.46 10.72
CA ILE A 178 21.10 -16.74 11.51
C ILE A 178 22.24 -15.90 10.95
N GLU A 179 22.99 -15.22 11.84
CA GLU A 179 24.16 -14.38 11.51
C GLU A 179 23.91 -13.43 10.33
N THR A 180 23.21 -12.34 10.59
CA THR A 180 22.96 -11.31 9.59
C THR A 180 23.45 -9.97 10.08
N SER A 181 24.06 -9.19 9.19
CA SER A 181 24.41 -7.81 9.51
C SER A 181 23.17 -6.92 9.51
N PRO A 182 23.16 -5.84 10.32
CA PRO A 182 22.13 -4.81 10.23
C PRO A 182 21.97 -4.27 8.80
N GLU A 183 23.06 -4.13 8.05
CA GLU A 183 23.10 -3.64 6.67
C GLU A 183 22.37 -4.57 5.68
N MET A 184 22.32 -5.87 5.99
CA MET A 184 21.59 -6.85 5.19
C MET A 184 20.08 -6.79 5.44
N LEU A 185 19.64 -6.54 6.67
CA LEU A 185 18.22 -6.47 7.03
C LEU A 185 17.60 -5.08 6.81
N ASP A 186 18.39 -4.02 6.94
CA ASP A 186 17.98 -2.63 6.78
C ASP A 186 18.50 -2.05 5.45
N PRO A 187 17.63 -1.79 4.46
CA PRO A 187 18.06 -1.16 3.21
C PRO A 187 18.46 0.31 3.37
N LEU A 188 18.10 1.01 4.44
CA LEU A 188 18.64 2.36 4.68
C LEU A 188 20.12 2.32 5.07
N ALA A 189 20.58 1.21 5.65
CA ALA A 189 21.97 1.00 6.04
C ALA A 189 22.88 0.59 4.85
N ALA A 190 22.30 0.10 3.74
CA ALA A 190 22.99 -0.14 2.48
C ALA A 190 22.24 0.56 1.33
N PRO A 191 22.42 1.88 1.15
CA PRO A 191 21.67 2.64 0.15
C PRO A 191 21.97 2.14 -1.27
N PRO A 192 21.03 2.30 -2.21
CA PRO A 192 21.30 2.02 -3.61
C PRO A 192 22.46 2.92 -4.08
N GLN A 193 23.53 2.32 -4.61
CA GLN A 193 24.65 3.06 -5.19
C GLN A 193 24.61 3.00 -6.72
N SER A 194 25.20 3.99 -7.37
CA SER A 194 25.31 4.03 -8.82
C SER A 194 26.19 2.89 -9.36
N THR A 195 25.88 2.52 -10.61
CA THR A 195 26.15 1.22 -11.20
C THR A 195 27.62 0.76 -11.17
N GLY A 196 27.85 -0.44 -10.63
CA GLY A 196 28.95 -1.29 -11.07
C GLY A 196 28.52 -2.13 -12.29
N VAL A 197 29.47 -2.82 -12.93
CA VAL A 197 29.23 -3.68 -14.12
C VAL A 197 28.15 -4.79 -13.90
N TRP A 198 27.75 -5.04 -12.64
CA TRP A 198 26.88 -6.16 -12.25
C TRP A 198 25.57 -5.75 -11.53
N THR A 199 25.26 -4.46 -11.41
CA THR A 199 24.13 -3.94 -10.58
C THR A 199 22.86 -3.60 -11.39
N ASP A 200 22.55 -4.37 -12.43
CA ASP A 200 21.59 -3.97 -13.47
C ASP A 200 20.12 -4.36 -13.19
N GLN A 201 19.58 -3.94 -12.03
CA GLN A 201 18.14 -4.00 -11.74
C GLN A 201 17.56 -2.66 -11.24
N GLU A 202 18.00 -1.51 -11.78
CA GLU A 202 17.25 -0.25 -11.57
C GLU A 202 15.95 -0.22 -12.42
N GLY A 203 15.93 -0.89 -13.56
CA GLY A 203 14.75 -1.01 -14.41
C GLY A 203 13.88 -2.21 -14.00
N GLY A 204 12.76 -1.96 -13.32
CA GLY A 204 11.72 -2.98 -13.20
C GLY A 204 11.20 -3.42 -14.58
N VAL A 205 10.69 -4.65 -14.70
CA VAL A 205 9.97 -5.06 -15.90
C VAL A 205 8.46 -5.04 -15.65
N GLY A 206 7.67 -4.68 -16.68
CA GLY A 206 6.23 -4.45 -16.58
C GLY A 206 5.76 -3.33 -17.51
N HIS A 207 4.51 -2.86 -17.34
CA HIS A 207 3.86 -1.85 -18.19
C HIS A 207 4.65 -0.54 -18.36
N PHE A 208 5.52 -0.21 -17.41
CA PHE A 208 6.36 0.99 -17.42
C PHE A 208 7.85 0.71 -17.66
N ALA A 209 8.25 -0.52 -17.98
CA ALA A 209 9.66 -0.88 -18.19
C ALA A 209 10.32 -0.03 -19.28
N SER A 210 9.61 0.21 -20.39
CA SER A 210 10.07 1.08 -21.47
C SER A 210 10.20 2.54 -21.04
N GLN A 211 9.35 3.00 -20.11
CA GLN A 211 9.36 4.36 -19.60
C GLN A 211 10.44 4.56 -18.52
N ALA A 212 10.64 3.57 -17.65
CA ALA A 212 11.77 3.50 -16.71
C ALA A 212 13.10 3.47 -17.47
N GLN A 213 13.20 2.66 -18.54
CA GLN A 213 14.37 2.61 -19.39
C GLN A 213 14.60 3.93 -20.15
N ALA A 214 13.54 4.59 -20.64
CA ALA A 214 13.65 5.90 -21.25
C ALA A 214 14.11 6.99 -20.26
N LEU A 215 13.66 6.93 -18.99
CA LEU A 215 14.10 7.83 -17.92
C LEU A 215 15.56 7.57 -17.52
N LEU A 216 15.99 6.30 -17.45
CA LEU A 216 17.38 5.91 -17.23
C LEU A 216 18.31 6.46 -18.32
N HIS A 217 17.89 6.40 -19.59
CA HIS A 217 18.63 7.00 -20.70
C HIS A 217 18.63 8.54 -20.68
N ALA A 218 17.52 9.17 -20.30
CA ALA A 218 17.42 10.63 -20.18
C ALA A 218 18.31 11.21 -19.05
N HIS A 219 18.59 10.40 -18.01
CA HIS A 219 19.41 10.79 -16.86
C HIS A 219 20.92 10.49 -17.00
N GLY A 220 21.41 10.17 -18.19
CA GLY A 220 22.83 10.11 -18.49
C GLY A 220 23.53 8.86 -17.91
N TYR A 221 23.39 7.75 -18.62
CA TYR A 221 24.08 6.46 -18.36
C TYR A 221 25.62 6.52 -18.44
N GLY A 222 26.21 7.65 -18.85
CA GLY A 222 27.63 7.75 -19.19
C GLY A 222 28.59 8.22 -18.08
N ASP A 223 28.13 8.70 -16.92
CA ASP A 223 29.02 9.43 -15.98
C ASP A 223 28.85 9.08 -14.49
N ARG A 224 28.19 7.95 -14.18
CA ARG A 224 27.75 7.64 -12.81
C ARG A 224 28.71 6.82 -11.94
N MET A 225 29.95 6.57 -12.37
CA MET A 225 30.95 5.89 -11.53
C MET A 225 31.58 6.80 -10.46
N LYS A 226 31.08 8.05 -10.30
CA LYS A 226 31.71 9.08 -9.47
C LYS A 226 31.28 9.08 -7.99
N ASP A 227 30.20 8.38 -7.63
CA ASP A 227 29.60 8.44 -6.29
C ASP A 227 29.55 7.05 -5.60
N VAL A 228 30.60 6.24 -5.76
CA VAL A 228 30.75 4.99 -5.00
C VAL A 228 31.27 5.36 -3.61
N ASP A 229 30.41 5.26 -2.60
CA ASP A 229 30.81 5.37 -1.21
C ASP A 229 31.57 4.09 -0.82
N GLU A 230 32.89 4.23 -0.65
CA GLU A 230 33.81 3.16 -0.29
C GLU A 230 33.81 2.87 1.23
N GLU A 231 33.26 3.75 2.07
CA GLU A 231 33.31 3.59 3.53
C GLU A 231 32.13 2.77 4.08
N ASN A 232 30.98 2.77 3.39
CA ASN A 232 29.75 2.11 3.84
C ASN A 232 29.43 0.82 3.07
N ALA A 233 28.53 0.00 3.65
CA ALA A 233 28.05 -1.20 2.99
C ALA A 233 27.34 -0.85 1.66
N ARG A 234 27.75 -1.53 0.59
CA ARG A 234 27.23 -1.33 -0.76
C ARG A 234 26.22 -2.40 -1.11
N ARG A 235 25.01 -2.00 -1.47
CA ARG A 235 24.02 -2.91 -2.06
C ARG A 235 24.40 -3.21 -3.51
N VAL A 236 24.65 -4.49 -3.83
CA VAL A 236 25.05 -4.92 -5.19
C VAL A 236 23.88 -5.54 -5.95
N TYR A 237 23.04 -6.31 -5.28
CA TYR A 237 21.82 -6.85 -5.88
C TYR A 237 20.68 -6.84 -4.88
N ASP A 238 19.52 -6.40 -5.33
CA ASP A 238 18.25 -6.39 -4.61
C ASP A 238 17.09 -6.29 -5.62
N THR A 239 15.85 -6.42 -5.16
CA THR A 239 14.70 -6.16 -6.02
C THR A 239 14.60 -4.67 -6.38
N PRO A 240 14.13 -4.35 -7.60
CA PRO A 240 13.91 -2.97 -8.01
C PRO A 240 12.90 -2.28 -7.09
N ASP A 241 13.09 -0.97 -6.88
CA ASP A 241 12.08 -0.14 -6.24
C ASP A 241 10.80 -0.15 -7.07
N LYS A 242 9.66 -0.36 -6.40
CA LYS A 242 8.34 -0.37 -7.02
C LYS A 242 7.81 1.04 -7.29
N GLY A 243 8.48 2.06 -6.77
CA GLY A 243 8.15 3.46 -6.95
C GLY A 243 6.77 3.81 -6.40
N VAL A 244 6.10 4.74 -7.08
CA VAL A 244 4.78 5.24 -6.65
C VAL A 244 3.69 4.32 -7.18
N LEU A 245 3.09 3.55 -6.27
CA LEU A 245 1.99 2.61 -6.57
C LEU A 245 0.63 3.32 -6.61
N TRP A 246 0.43 4.28 -5.70
CA TRP A 246 -0.75 5.14 -5.62
C TRP A 246 -0.40 6.50 -6.17
N GLY A 247 -0.77 6.70 -7.43
CA GLY A 247 -0.37 7.83 -8.27
C GLY A 247 -1.23 9.07 -8.10
N TRP A 248 -1.46 9.75 -9.22
CA TRP A 248 -2.26 10.97 -9.25
C TRP A 248 -3.74 10.66 -9.00
N GLU A 249 -4.22 9.50 -9.48
CA GLU A 249 -5.56 8.96 -9.34
C GLU A 249 -6.04 9.02 -7.89
N VAL A 250 -5.21 8.49 -6.99
CA VAL A 250 -5.48 8.45 -5.54
C VAL A 250 -5.57 9.83 -4.92
N SER A 251 -4.59 10.69 -5.22
CA SER A 251 -4.62 12.07 -4.72
C SER A 251 -5.82 12.87 -5.24
N THR A 252 -6.21 12.64 -6.50
CA THR A 252 -7.35 13.32 -7.13
C THR A 252 -8.68 12.85 -6.55
N TYR A 253 -8.86 11.54 -6.29
CA TYR A 253 -10.10 11.11 -5.67
C TYR A 253 -10.23 11.55 -4.21
N ILE A 254 -9.10 11.74 -3.49
CA ILE A 254 -9.12 12.32 -2.14
C ILE A 254 -9.58 13.78 -2.20
N TRP A 255 -9.07 14.55 -3.15
CA TRP A 255 -9.43 15.96 -3.33
C TRP A 255 -10.89 16.13 -3.76
N THR A 256 -11.34 15.38 -4.75
CA THR A 256 -12.75 15.41 -5.20
C THR A 256 -13.70 14.98 -4.09
N LYS A 257 -13.32 13.96 -3.30
CA LYS A 257 -14.09 13.53 -2.13
C LYS A 257 -14.15 14.61 -1.03
N ALA A 258 -13.04 15.31 -0.78
CA ALA A 258 -13.00 16.42 0.17
C ALA A 258 -13.92 17.56 -0.26
N ILE A 259 -13.97 17.90 -1.56
CA ILE A 259 -14.94 18.85 -2.12
C ILE A 259 -16.37 18.36 -1.93
N ALA A 260 -16.65 17.10 -2.28
CA ALA A 260 -17.99 16.52 -2.19
C ALA A 260 -18.53 16.57 -0.75
N ALA A 261 -17.78 16.00 0.19
CA ALA A 261 -18.15 15.96 1.60
C ALA A 261 -18.12 17.35 2.25
N GLY A 262 -17.09 18.13 1.96
CA GLY A 262 -16.87 19.45 2.55
C GLY A 262 -17.98 20.42 2.22
N THR A 263 -18.41 20.49 0.95
CA THR A 263 -19.42 21.45 0.50
C THR A 263 -20.75 21.23 1.23
N TYR A 264 -21.20 19.98 1.31
CA TYR A 264 -22.38 19.61 2.09
C TYR A 264 -22.19 19.88 3.59
N LEU A 265 -21.06 19.45 4.16
CA LEU A 265 -20.77 19.59 5.59
C LEU A 265 -20.80 21.05 6.03
N ALA A 266 -20.09 21.93 5.30
CA ALA A 266 -20.03 23.35 5.60
C ALA A 266 -21.41 24.02 5.49
N ALA A 267 -22.18 23.70 4.45
CA ALA A 267 -23.51 24.27 4.24
C ALA A 267 -24.51 23.83 5.32
N MET A 268 -24.55 22.54 5.67
CA MET A 268 -25.46 22.03 6.68
C MET A 268 -25.11 22.53 8.09
N LEU A 269 -23.82 22.66 8.40
CA LEU A 269 -23.38 23.26 9.66
C LEU A 269 -23.72 24.76 9.71
N TYR A 270 -23.55 25.49 8.61
CA TYR A 270 -23.93 26.90 8.53
C TYR A 270 -25.44 27.08 8.81
N TRP A 271 -26.28 26.25 8.19
CA TRP A 271 -27.73 26.27 8.39
C TRP A 271 -28.14 25.90 9.81
N LEU A 272 -27.72 24.74 10.31
CA LEU A 272 -28.19 24.21 11.60
C LEU A 272 -27.58 24.92 12.82
N ALA A 273 -26.32 25.35 12.74
CA ALA A 273 -25.64 25.94 13.90
C ALA A 273 -25.81 27.47 13.98
N PHE A 274 -25.97 28.16 12.85
CA PHE A 274 -26.03 29.62 12.79
C PHE A 274 -27.38 30.16 12.31
N GLY A 275 -28.32 29.29 11.94
CA GLY A 275 -29.62 29.71 11.42
C GLY A 275 -29.53 30.44 10.08
N GLY A 276 -28.44 30.23 9.33
CA GLY A 276 -28.21 30.88 8.04
C GLY A 276 -29.16 30.36 6.97
N ASP A 277 -29.72 31.25 6.14
CA ASP A 277 -30.56 30.85 5.02
C ASP A 277 -29.69 30.22 3.91
N ILE A 278 -29.95 28.94 3.63
CA ILE A 278 -29.28 28.18 2.58
C ILE A 278 -30.18 27.89 1.38
N SER A 279 -31.43 28.36 1.38
CA SER A 279 -32.42 28.02 0.34
C SER A 279 -31.92 28.33 -1.08
N GLY A 280 -31.26 29.47 -1.27
CA GLY A 280 -30.69 29.89 -2.55
C GLY A 280 -29.47 29.09 -3.02
N ILE A 281 -28.75 28.44 -2.10
CA ILE A 281 -27.52 27.69 -2.40
C ILE A 281 -27.64 26.17 -2.22
N LEU A 282 -28.77 25.67 -1.72
CA LEU A 282 -28.96 24.26 -1.38
C LEU A 282 -28.87 23.35 -2.61
N LEU A 283 -29.53 23.73 -3.71
CA LEU A 283 -29.49 22.97 -4.96
C LEU A 283 -28.07 22.87 -5.55
N PRO A 284 -27.29 23.97 -5.70
CA PRO A 284 -25.90 23.87 -6.15
C PRO A 284 -25.00 23.12 -5.16
N VAL A 285 -25.20 23.26 -3.84
CA VAL A 285 -24.47 22.46 -2.84
C VAL A 285 -24.68 20.95 -3.06
N LEU A 286 -25.94 20.51 -3.19
CA LEU A 286 -26.26 19.10 -3.43
C LEU A 286 -25.75 18.62 -4.79
N GLY A 287 -25.89 19.44 -5.83
CA GLY A 287 -25.39 19.15 -7.18
C GLY A 287 -23.88 18.98 -7.23
N ILE A 288 -23.13 19.90 -6.62
CA ILE A 288 -21.66 19.81 -6.50
C ILE A 288 -21.27 18.58 -5.68
N SER A 289 -21.93 18.37 -4.54
CA SER A 289 -21.60 17.24 -3.66
C SER A 289 -21.80 15.89 -4.38
N LEU A 290 -22.93 15.72 -5.08
CA LEU A 290 -23.20 14.51 -5.88
C LEU A 290 -22.26 14.38 -7.08
N GLY A 291 -22.01 15.46 -7.81
CA GLY A 291 -21.14 15.45 -9.00
C GLY A 291 -19.71 15.07 -8.66
N PHE A 292 -19.14 15.67 -7.61
CA PHE A 292 -17.80 15.33 -7.15
C PHE A 292 -17.73 13.93 -6.51
N LEU A 293 -18.78 13.50 -5.80
CA LEU A 293 -18.84 12.13 -5.25
C LEU A 293 -18.92 11.08 -6.37
N ALA A 294 -19.67 11.35 -7.44
CA ALA A 294 -19.71 10.50 -8.63
C ALA A 294 -18.35 10.45 -9.34
N LEU A 295 -17.65 11.59 -9.45
CA LEU A 295 -16.29 11.65 -9.97
C LEU A 295 -15.31 10.85 -9.09
N THR A 296 -15.42 10.94 -7.77
CA THR A 296 -14.66 10.10 -6.83
C THR A 296 -14.93 8.62 -7.09
N GLY A 297 -16.19 8.21 -7.24
CA GLY A 297 -16.56 6.82 -7.55
C GLY A 297 -15.96 6.33 -8.87
N PHE A 298 -15.99 7.15 -9.92
CA PHE A 298 -15.36 6.84 -11.20
C PHE A 298 -13.85 6.66 -11.07
N LEU A 299 -13.16 7.60 -10.40
CA LEU A 299 -11.71 7.54 -10.20
C LEU A 299 -11.29 6.32 -9.36
N LEU A 300 -12.08 5.95 -8.35
CA LEU A 300 -11.84 4.75 -7.53
C LEU A 300 -11.88 3.46 -8.37
N VAL A 301 -12.82 3.36 -9.31
CA VAL A 301 -12.90 2.19 -10.22
C VAL A 301 -11.78 2.23 -11.26
N TYR A 302 -11.45 3.42 -11.77
CA TYR A 302 -10.39 3.63 -12.76
C TYR A 302 -8.98 3.30 -12.24
N ASP A 303 -8.71 3.52 -10.95
CA ASP A 303 -7.43 3.22 -10.30
C ASP A 303 -7.14 1.71 -10.17
N LEU A 304 -8.16 0.86 -10.25
CA LEU A 304 -8.01 -0.59 -10.10
C LEU A 304 -7.39 -1.22 -11.35
N ASP A 305 -6.42 -2.10 -11.16
CA ASP A 305 -5.89 -2.90 -12.29
C ASP A 305 -6.90 -3.98 -12.78
N ARG A 306 -7.98 -4.24 -12.00
CA ARG A 306 -9.08 -5.15 -12.31
C ARG A 306 -10.45 -4.49 -12.08
N PRO A 307 -10.80 -3.45 -12.86
CA PRO A 307 -12.01 -2.66 -12.65
C PRO A 307 -13.29 -3.49 -12.81
N GLU A 308 -13.28 -4.56 -13.60
CA GLU A 308 -14.42 -5.46 -13.80
C GLU A 308 -14.84 -6.21 -12.51
N ARG A 309 -13.95 -6.25 -11.51
CA ARG A 309 -14.18 -6.93 -10.22
C ARG A 309 -14.54 -5.96 -9.09
N PHE A 310 -14.77 -4.67 -9.36
CA PHE A 310 -14.97 -3.66 -8.32
C PHE A 310 -16.09 -3.99 -7.33
N LEU A 311 -17.17 -4.63 -7.79
CA LEU A 311 -18.31 -5.03 -6.94
C LEU A 311 -17.92 -6.02 -5.85
N TYR A 312 -16.78 -6.70 -5.95
CA TYR A 312 -16.33 -7.63 -4.91
C TYR A 312 -16.04 -6.92 -3.58
N VAL A 313 -15.70 -5.62 -3.61
CA VAL A 313 -15.56 -4.80 -2.38
C VAL A 313 -16.86 -4.78 -1.58
N LEU A 314 -18.01 -4.82 -2.26
CA LEU A 314 -19.33 -4.80 -1.64
C LEU A 314 -19.87 -6.23 -1.41
N LEU A 315 -19.68 -7.12 -2.38
CA LEU A 315 -20.27 -8.46 -2.37
C LEU A 315 -19.45 -9.51 -1.60
N ARG A 316 -18.15 -9.30 -1.44
CA ARG A 316 -17.21 -10.19 -0.73
C ARG A 316 -16.29 -9.39 0.22
N PRO A 317 -16.87 -8.63 1.17
CA PRO A 317 -16.11 -7.68 1.97
C PRO A 317 -15.20 -8.36 3.00
N ASN A 318 -13.96 -7.89 3.10
CA ASN A 318 -13.18 -7.99 4.32
C ASN A 318 -13.47 -6.79 5.23
N TRP A 319 -14.19 -7.03 6.33
CA TRP A 319 -14.59 -5.97 7.25
C TRP A 319 -13.46 -5.38 8.09
N GLU A 320 -12.27 -5.95 8.07
CA GLU A 320 -11.09 -5.33 8.68
C GLU A 320 -10.56 -4.15 7.85
N SER A 321 -10.74 -4.22 6.53
CA SER A 321 -10.22 -3.21 5.59
C SER A 321 -11.01 -1.91 5.67
N TRP A 322 -10.31 -0.79 5.88
CA TRP A 322 -10.90 0.55 5.81
C TRP A 322 -11.31 0.94 4.38
N LEU A 323 -10.81 0.24 3.35
CA LEU A 323 -11.27 0.44 1.98
C LEU A 323 -12.73 -0.03 1.83
N VAL A 324 -13.06 -1.19 2.43
CA VAL A 324 -14.44 -1.70 2.47
C VAL A 324 -15.33 -0.76 3.29
N LYS A 325 -14.94 -0.42 4.52
CA LYS A 325 -15.71 0.52 5.36
C LYS A 325 -15.94 1.84 4.63
N GLY A 326 -14.91 2.35 3.95
CA GLY A 326 -14.99 3.54 3.10
C GLY A 326 -16.03 3.42 1.99
N ALA A 327 -16.07 2.29 1.26
CA ALA A 327 -17.06 2.06 0.20
C ALA A 327 -18.50 2.11 0.74
N TYR A 328 -18.76 1.51 1.90
CA TYR A 328 -20.07 1.58 2.55
C TYR A 328 -20.41 2.99 3.06
N ILE A 329 -19.43 3.73 3.59
CA ILE A 329 -19.60 5.14 3.99
C ILE A 329 -19.97 6.01 2.78
N LEU A 330 -19.25 5.85 1.65
CA LEU A 330 -19.54 6.59 0.41
C LEU A 330 -20.94 6.26 -0.12
N GLY A 331 -21.34 4.98 -0.09
CA GLY A 331 -22.68 4.55 -0.49
C GLY A 331 -23.78 5.15 0.39
N ALA A 332 -23.62 5.11 1.72
CA ALA A 332 -24.56 5.71 2.66
C ALA A 332 -24.65 7.23 2.49
N TYR A 333 -23.51 7.91 2.31
CA TYR A 333 -23.46 9.34 2.08
C TYR A 333 -24.13 9.72 0.75
N SER A 334 -23.89 8.95 -0.32
CA SER A 334 -24.56 9.14 -1.61
C SER A 334 -26.08 9.00 -1.48
N ALA A 335 -26.57 8.00 -0.73
CA ALA A 335 -28.00 7.83 -0.48
C ALA A 335 -28.62 9.03 0.25
N VAL A 336 -27.92 9.60 1.25
CA VAL A 336 -28.38 10.82 1.95
C VAL A 336 -28.41 12.02 1.02
N LEU A 337 -27.41 12.21 0.17
CA LEU A 337 -27.40 13.30 -0.82
C LEU A 337 -28.54 13.17 -1.82
N ILE A 338 -28.80 11.97 -2.35
CA ILE A 338 -29.92 11.70 -3.27
C ILE A 338 -31.26 11.94 -2.58
N ALA A 339 -31.43 11.48 -1.34
CA ALA A 339 -32.63 11.73 -0.55
C ALA A 339 -32.83 13.22 -0.29
N SER A 340 -31.75 13.95 0.03
CA SER A 340 -31.80 15.40 0.26
C SER A 340 -32.21 16.14 -1.03
N LEU A 341 -31.65 15.74 -2.17
CA LEU A 341 -32.03 16.28 -3.47
C LEU A 341 -33.49 16.00 -3.81
N THR A 342 -33.98 14.79 -3.47
CA THR A 342 -35.38 14.40 -3.66
C THR A 342 -36.32 15.26 -2.81
N VAL A 343 -35.99 15.51 -1.54
CA VAL A 343 -36.78 16.39 -0.65
C VAL A 343 -36.88 17.80 -1.21
N VAL A 344 -35.77 18.35 -1.74
CA VAL A 344 -35.74 19.68 -2.36
C VAL A 344 -36.53 19.71 -3.67
N TRP A 345 -36.38 18.68 -4.51
CA TRP A 345 -37.05 18.61 -5.81
C TRP A 345 -38.57 18.50 -5.71
N PHE A 346 -39.07 17.77 -4.71
CA PHE A 346 -40.50 17.56 -4.49
C PHE A 346 -41.12 18.45 -3.40
N ASP A 347 -40.35 19.40 -2.86
CA ASP A 347 -40.79 20.31 -1.79
C ASP A 347 -41.45 19.58 -0.60
N LEU A 348 -40.81 18.51 -0.13
CA LEU A 348 -41.38 17.62 0.91
C LEU A 348 -41.34 18.22 2.32
N GLY A 349 -40.81 19.44 2.48
CA GLY A 349 -40.75 20.19 3.72
C GLY A 349 -39.41 20.11 4.47
N GLU A 350 -39.07 21.19 5.16
CA GLU A 350 -37.77 21.40 5.84
C GLU A 350 -37.46 20.37 6.93
N ASN A 351 -38.49 19.81 7.57
CA ASN A 351 -38.30 18.80 8.62
C ASN A 351 -37.54 17.57 8.11
N TRP A 352 -37.86 17.09 6.90
CA TRP A 352 -37.16 15.95 6.29
C TRP A 352 -35.71 16.29 5.96
N LEU A 353 -35.46 17.52 5.50
CA LEU A 353 -34.12 18.00 5.23
C LEU A 353 -33.28 18.08 6.52
N ALA A 354 -33.87 18.50 7.64
CA ALA A 354 -33.18 18.53 8.93
C ALA A 354 -32.79 17.12 9.40
N TRP A 355 -33.69 16.13 9.30
CA TRP A 355 -33.37 14.74 9.62
C TRP A 355 -32.25 14.18 8.74
N LEU A 356 -32.29 14.46 7.44
CA LEU A 356 -31.24 14.06 6.51
C LEU A 356 -29.91 14.78 6.79
N ALA A 357 -29.93 16.04 7.22
CA ALA A 357 -28.74 16.78 7.63
C ALA A 357 -28.10 16.20 8.90
N TYR A 358 -28.91 15.79 9.90
CA TYR A 358 -28.39 15.12 11.10
C TYR A 358 -27.70 13.78 10.78
N ALA A 359 -28.20 13.05 9.78
CA ALA A 359 -27.54 11.83 9.28
C ALA A 359 -26.35 12.15 8.35
N GLY A 360 -26.46 13.19 7.53
CA GLY A 360 -25.51 13.54 6.48
C GLY A 360 -24.24 14.18 7.00
N ILE A 361 -24.31 15.02 8.04
CA ILE A 361 -23.14 15.67 8.67
C ILE A 361 -22.10 14.64 9.12
N PRO A 362 -22.44 13.63 9.94
CA PRO A 362 -21.45 12.62 10.35
C PRO A 362 -20.97 11.78 9.17
N LEU A 363 -21.84 11.45 8.20
CA LEU A 363 -21.44 10.70 7.00
C LEU A 363 -20.50 11.50 6.07
N ALA A 364 -20.70 12.80 5.94
CA ALA A 364 -19.82 13.70 5.19
C ALA A 364 -18.45 13.80 5.90
N LEU A 365 -18.44 13.98 7.23
CA LEU A 365 -17.21 13.99 7.99
C LEU A 365 -16.45 12.65 7.86
N LEU A 366 -17.15 11.52 8.02
CA LEU A 366 -16.58 10.19 7.82
C LEU A 366 -16.04 10.00 6.40
N THR A 367 -16.76 10.49 5.39
CA THR A 367 -16.33 10.47 3.99
C THR A 367 -15.00 11.19 3.80
N GLY A 368 -14.81 12.36 4.41
CA GLY A 368 -13.52 13.06 4.40
C GLY A 368 -12.42 12.31 5.15
N VAL A 369 -12.72 11.77 6.32
CA VAL A 369 -11.73 11.27 7.28
C VAL A 369 -11.28 9.82 7.03
N TYR A 370 -12.12 8.95 6.46
CA TYR A 370 -11.80 7.51 6.46
C TYR A 370 -10.52 7.14 5.71
N THR A 371 -10.09 7.97 4.76
CA THR A 371 -8.81 7.78 4.07
C THR A 371 -7.64 7.81 5.04
N ALA A 372 -7.67 8.65 6.08
CA ALA A 372 -6.61 8.66 7.08
C ALA A 372 -6.48 7.31 7.80
N TRP A 373 -7.60 6.63 8.07
CA TRP A 373 -7.57 5.30 8.67
C TRP A 373 -7.14 4.20 7.69
N LEU A 374 -7.50 4.32 6.40
CA LEU A 374 -6.96 3.45 5.34
C LEU A 374 -5.43 3.60 5.22
N LEU A 375 -4.92 4.83 5.21
CA LEU A 375 -3.49 5.10 5.17
C LEU A 375 -2.79 4.60 6.44
N ASN A 376 -3.47 4.62 7.59
CA ASN A 376 -2.93 4.07 8.83
C ASN A 376 -2.73 2.54 8.78
N GLN A 377 -3.53 1.80 7.99
CA GLN A 377 -3.34 0.35 7.78
C GLN A 377 -2.11 0.02 6.93
N ALA A 378 -1.55 0.99 6.22
CA ALA A 378 -0.34 0.81 5.42
C ALA A 378 0.91 0.86 6.32
N VAL A 379 1.10 -0.20 7.11
CA VAL A 379 2.16 -0.34 8.14
C VAL A 379 3.56 -0.05 7.60
N ALA A 380 3.81 -0.33 6.32
CA ALA A 380 5.10 -0.07 5.68
C ALA A 380 5.44 1.43 5.56
N ARG A 381 4.45 2.33 5.67
CA ARG A 381 4.57 3.76 5.42
C ARG A 381 4.40 4.55 6.73
N GLU A 382 5.49 4.70 7.47
CA GLU A 382 5.46 5.31 8.82
C GLU A 382 4.83 6.71 8.86
N ALA A 383 5.08 7.54 7.84
CA ALA A 383 4.50 8.88 7.76
C ALA A 383 2.96 8.87 7.78
N TRP A 384 2.32 7.82 7.24
CA TRP A 384 0.87 7.65 7.26
C TRP A 384 0.33 7.15 8.59
N ARG A 385 1.19 6.70 9.51
CA ARG A 385 0.78 6.25 10.85
C ARG A 385 0.64 7.37 11.87
N SER A 386 0.79 8.64 11.45
CA SER A 386 0.61 9.80 12.31
C SER A 386 -0.81 9.89 12.90
N LYS A 387 -0.90 10.14 14.21
CA LYS A 387 -2.18 10.38 14.92
C LYS A 387 -2.90 11.65 14.44
N TRP A 388 -2.17 12.57 13.80
CA TRP A 388 -2.70 13.84 13.30
C TRP A 388 -3.34 13.73 11.91
N LEU A 389 -3.19 12.59 11.23
CA LEU A 389 -3.68 12.43 9.86
C LEU A 389 -5.22 12.54 9.79
N ALA A 390 -5.95 11.92 10.71
CA ALA A 390 -7.42 12.03 10.73
C ALA A 390 -7.91 13.47 11.00
N PRO A 391 -7.42 14.18 12.04
CA PRO A 391 -7.71 15.60 12.24
C PRO A 391 -7.36 16.48 11.03
N GLN A 392 -6.22 16.21 10.38
CA GLN A 392 -5.80 16.92 9.18
C GLN A 392 -6.83 16.74 8.05
N PHE A 393 -7.21 15.51 7.72
CA PHE A 393 -8.21 15.24 6.67
C PHE A 393 -9.58 15.84 6.99
N ALA A 394 -9.98 15.91 8.26
CA ALA A 394 -11.20 16.60 8.69
C ALA A 394 -11.12 18.11 8.40
N ALA A 395 -10.02 18.75 8.77
CA ALA A 395 -9.79 20.17 8.53
C ALA A 395 -9.72 20.51 7.04
N GLU A 396 -9.02 19.69 6.27
CA GLU A 396 -8.93 19.78 4.81
C GLU A 396 -10.30 19.65 4.12
N THR A 397 -11.12 18.72 4.58
CA THR A 397 -12.49 18.52 4.07
C THR A 397 -13.34 19.75 4.35
N LEU A 398 -13.30 20.28 5.58
CA LEU A 398 -14.05 21.49 5.92
C LEU A 398 -13.57 22.71 5.11
N LEU A 399 -12.25 22.89 4.99
CA LEU A 399 -11.65 23.96 4.20
C LEU A 399 -12.08 23.89 2.73
N ALA A 400 -12.04 22.71 2.12
CA ALA A 400 -12.52 22.51 0.75
C ALA A 400 -13.98 22.97 0.60
N GLY A 401 -14.84 22.59 1.55
CA GLY A 401 -16.23 23.00 1.60
C GLY A 401 -16.42 24.51 1.67
N VAL A 402 -15.74 25.16 2.61
CA VAL A 402 -15.82 26.62 2.79
C VAL A 402 -15.36 27.35 1.54
N CYS A 403 -14.25 26.91 0.91
CA CYS A 403 -13.79 27.51 -0.33
C CYS A 403 -14.83 27.38 -1.46
N VAL A 404 -15.50 26.23 -1.59
CA VAL A 404 -16.56 26.05 -2.58
C VAL A 404 -17.75 26.95 -2.30
N LEU A 405 -18.16 27.11 -1.04
CA LEU A 405 -19.25 28.02 -0.68
C LEU A 405 -18.91 29.48 -1.01
N VAL A 406 -17.66 29.91 -0.78
CA VAL A 406 -17.19 31.25 -1.17
C VAL A 406 -17.23 31.45 -2.69
N LEU A 407 -16.97 30.40 -3.47
CA LEU A 407 -17.09 30.45 -4.93
C LEU A 407 -18.56 30.54 -5.39
N LEU A 408 -19.51 30.07 -4.59
CA LEU A 408 -20.95 30.16 -4.89
C LEU A 408 -21.58 31.49 -4.46
N SER A 409 -21.00 32.19 -3.48
CA SER A 409 -21.64 33.34 -2.83
C SER A 409 -21.46 34.69 -3.55
N GLU A 410 -21.01 34.70 -4.82
CA GLU A 410 -20.77 35.92 -5.63
C GLU A 410 -20.01 37.04 -4.88
N GLU A 411 -19.06 36.63 -4.04
CA GLU A 411 -18.24 37.52 -3.21
C GLU A 411 -17.25 38.36 -4.05
N MET A 412 -16.65 39.37 -3.42
CA MET A 412 -15.61 40.19 -4.05
C MET A 412 -14.55 39.30 -4.74
N LEU A 413 -14.14 39.66 -5.96
CA LEU A 413 -13.18 38.89 -6.78
C LEU A 413 -11.95 38.38 -6.02
N VAL A 414 -11.47 39.14 -5.03
CA VAL A 414 -10.36 38.74 -4.15
C VAL A 414 -10.66 37.43 -3.41
N TRP A 415 -11.85 37.26 -2.85
CA TRP A 415 -12.25 36.04 -2.12
C TRP A 415 -12.43 34.84 -3.04
N VAL A 416 -12.95 35.06 -4.25
CA VAL A 416 -13.01 34.03 -5.29
C VAL A 416 -11.61 33.54 -5.65
N ILE A 417 -10.65 34.46 -5.85
CA ILE A 417 -9.25 34.11 -6.12
C ILE A 417 -8.64 33.36 -4.93
N VAL A 418 -8.83 33.84 -3.70
CA VAL A 418 -8.31 33.19 -2.48
C VAL A 418 -8.86 31.76 -2.35
N ALA A 419 -10.15 31.56 -2.56
CA ALA A 419 -10.78 30.24 -2.49
C ALA A 419 -10.24 29.28 -3.57
N ALA A 420 -10.11 29.75 -4.81
CA ALA A 420 -9.55 28.95 -5.91
C ALA A 420 -8.09 28.56 -5.64
N VAL A 421 -7.27 29.50 -5.15
CA VAL A 421 -5.87 29.24 -4.78
C VAL A 421 -5.80 28.25 -3.61
N ALA A 422 -6.64 28.41 -2.59
CA ALA A 422 -6.68 27.49 -1.45
C ALA A 422 -7.04 26.05 -1.88
N LEU A 423 -8.00 25.86 -2.78
CA LEU A 423 -8.33 24.54 -3.33
C LEU A 423 -7.17 23.94 -4.14
N ALA A 424 -6.42 24.75 -4.89
CA ALA A 424 -5.26 24.29 -5.64
C ALA A 424 -4.08 23.91 -4.71
N VAL A 425 -3.83 24.70 -3.67
CA VAL A 425 -2.85 24.40 -2.63
C VAL A 425 -3.22 23.11 -1.90
N LEU A 426 -4.51 22.94 -1.58
CA LEU A 426 -5.01 21.72 -0.94
C LEU A 426 -4.79 20.48 -1.82
N ALA A 427 -5.09 20.56 -3.12
CA ALA A 427 -4.83 19.48 -4.06
C ALA A 427 -3.32 19.11 -4.12
N ALA A 428 -2.45 20.12 -4.16
CA ALA A 428 -1.00 19.92 -4.17
C ALA A 428 -0.50 19.27 -2.86
N HIS A 429 -1.03 19.70 -1.72
CA HIS A 429 -0.72 19.14 -0.41
C HIS A 429 -1.16 17.69 -0.25
N GLN A 430 -2.37 17.36 -0.69
CA GLN A 430 -2.88 15.98 -0.69
C GLN A 430 -2.05 15.08 -1.62
N ARG A 431 -1.64 15.59 -2.79
CA ARG A 431 -0.72 14.87 -3.68
C ARG A 431 0.62 14.57 -3.02
N ARG A 432 1.21 15.51 -2.28
CA ARG A 432 2.44 15.28 -1.51
C ARG A 432 2.23 14.26 -0.40
N THR A 433 1.14 14.41 0.36
CA THR A 433 0.76 13.50 1.46
C THR A 433 0.67 12.05 0.99
N ILE A 434 0.19 11.79 -0.23
CA ILE A 434 0.14 10.44 -0.81
C ILE A 434 1.48 10.03 -1.43
N ARG A 435 2.16 10.92 -2.15
CA ARG A 435 3.33 10.53 -2.93
C ARG A 435 4.60 10.34 -2.09
N GLU A 436 4.90 11.27 -1.20
CA GLU A 436 6.20 11.32 -0.50
C GLU A 436 6.47 10.06 0.35
N PRO A 437 5.50 9.52 1.12
CA PRO A 437 5.75 8.32 1.92
C PRO A 437 6.07 7.07 1.10
N GLN A 438 5.67 7.03 -0.17
CA GLN A 438 5.96 5.90 -1.07
C GLN A 438 7.38 5.94 -1.64
N LEU A 439 8.02 7.11 -1.64
CA LEU A 439 9.39 7.29 -2.13
C LEU A 439 10.45 6.90 -1.09
N VAL A 440 10.03 6.66 0.16
CA VAL A 440 10.92 6.15 1.20
C VAL A 440 11.11 4.65 0.96
N PRO A 441 12.37 4.17 0.81
CA PRO A 441 12.66 2.75 0.59
C PRO A 441 12.02 1.88 1.67
N LEU A 442 11.27 0.85 1.26
CA LEU A 442 10.77 -0.17 2.17
C LEU A 442 11.88 -1.15 2.52
N SER A 443 11.76 -1.77 3.70
CA SER A 443 12.81 -2.65 4.20
C SER A 443 12.89 -3.92 3.41
#